data_AF-A0A2H0S1K5-F1
#
_entry.id   AF-A0A2H0S1K5-F1
#
_cell.length_a   1.000
_cell.length_b   1.000
_cell.length_c   1.000
_cell.angle_alpha   90.00
_cell.angle_beta   90.00
_cell.angle_gamma   90.00
#
_symmetry.space_group_name_H-M   'P 1'
#
loop_
_entity.id
_entity.type
_entity.pdbx_description
1 polymer ?
#
loop_
_entity_poly.entity_id
_entity_poly.type
_entity_poly.pdbx_seq_one_letter_code
_entity_poly.pdbx_strand_id
1 'polypeptide(L)'
;MPEDSYKKYEVDCARIHKENATLLRDFERWLKDKNLSEKTVSAHIGNVEFYVNQYLLYSDITPAAHGAVHISGFLGAWFIRKALWANKSSIRANAASLKKFYTFMVERGLTSPEDLAILQEDIREEMPEWMAELRRFDNLAYSEME
;
A
#
# COMPACT_ATOMS: atom_id res chain seq x y z
N MET A 1 2.27 13.02 -25.80
CA MET A 1 1.04 13.47 -25.12
C MET A 1 0.84 14.96 -25.39
N PRO A 2 -0.40 15.44 -25.58
CA PRO A 2 -0.68 16.87 -25.73
C PRO A 2 -0.30 17.66 -24.46
N GLU A 3 0.09 18.93 -24.60
CA GLU A 3 0.53 19.79 -23.48
C GLU A 3 -0.56 19.97 -22.41
N ASP A 4 -1.82 20.07 -22.82
CA ASP A 4 -2.98 20.18 -21.90
C ASP A 4 -3.19 18.90 -21.08
N SER A 5 -2.85 17.73 -21.65
CA SER A 5 -2.91 16.45 -20.95
C SER A 5 -1.81 16.34 -19.88
N TYR A 6 -0.66 16.96 -20.11
CA TYR A 6 0.45 16.95 -19.16
C TYR A 6 0.18 17.88 -17.97
N LYS A 7 -0.31 19.11 -18.23
CA LYS A 7 -0.70 20.05 -17.17
C LYS A 7 -1.81 19.48 -16.27
N LYS A 8 -2.79 18.79 -16.85
CA LYS A 8 -3.84 18.12 -16.08
C LYS A 8 -3.27 17.04 -15.16
N TYR A 9 -2.33 16.22 -15.66
CA TYR A 9 -1.66 15.19 -14.88
C TYR A 9 -0.90 15.78 -13.68
N GLU A 10 -0.13 16.87 -13.86
CA GLU A 10 0.58 17.51 -12.76
C GLU A 10 -0.36 18.03 -11.66
N VAL A 11 -1.49 18.64 -12.05
CA VAL A 11 -2.50 19.13 -11.10
C VAL A 11 -3.13 17.97 -10.33
N ASP A 12 -3.47 16.88 -11.01
CA ASP A 12 -4.04 15.69 -10.37
C ASP A 12 -3.03 15.02 -9.41
N CYS A 13 -1.75 14.94 -9.78
CA CYS A 13 -0.68 14.46 -8.89
C CYS A 13 -0.52 15.34 -7.65
N ALA A 14 -0.47 16.66 -7.80
CA ALA A 14 -0.34 17.58 -6.66
C ALA A 14 -1.55 17.47 -5.72
N ARG A 15 -2.75 17.36 -6.29
CA ARG A 15 -3.99 17.19 -5.52
C ARG A 15 -3.99 15.88 -4.73
N ILE A 16 -3.69 14.75 -5.37
CA ILE A 16 -3.76 13.45 -4.69
C ILE A 16 -2.70 13.31 -3.59
N HIS A 17 -1.50 13.89 -3.77
CA HIS A 17 -0.50 13.91 -2.71
C HIS A 17 -0.95 14.72 -1.48
N LYS A 18 -1.66 15.83 -1.68
CA LYS A 18 -2.22 16.63 -0.57
C LYS A 18 -3.35 15.90 0.16
N GLU A 19 -4.20 15.19 -0.59
CA GLU A 19 -5.24 14.32 -0.03
C GLU A 19 -4.63 13.19 0.80
N ASN A 20 -3.65 12.46 0.23
CA ASN A 20 -2.92 11.39 0.92
C ASN A 20 -2.21 11.90 2.18
N ALA A 21 -1.54 13.05 2.12
CA ALA A 21 -0.89 13.64 3.30
C ALA A 21 -1.88 13.96 4.43
N THR A 22 -3.11 14.34 4.09
CA THR A 22 -4.18 14.57 5.08
C THR A 22 -4.65 13.25 5.67
N LEU A 23 -4.91 12.24 4.84
CA LEU A 23 -5.28 10.90 5.30
C LEU A 23 -4.23 10.27 6.22
N LEU A 24 -2.93 10.42 5.90
CA LEU A 24 -1.84 9.87 6.70
C LEU A 24 -1.76 10.53 8.09
N ARG A 25 -1.96 11.86 8.19
CA ARG A 25 -2.03 12.55 9.50
C ARG A 25 -3.23 12.09 10.33
N ASP A 26 -4.36 11.85 9.68
CA ASP A 26 -5.58 11.40 10.36
C ASP A 26 -5.45 9.95 10.83
N PHE A 27 -4.84 9.10 10.01
CA PHE A 27 -4.50 7.73 10.36
C PHE A 27 -3.46 7.66 11.48
N GLU A 28 -2.46 8.54 11.49
CA GLU A 28 -1.47 8.63 12.57
C GLU A 28 -2.15 8.92 13.92
N ARG A 29 -3.07 9.90 13.95
CA ARG A 29 -3.87 10.22 15.14
C ARG A 29 -4.69 9.01 15.59
N TRP A 30 -5.37 8.35 14.66
CA TRP A 30 -6.16 7.15 14.95
C TRP A 30 -5.32 6.01 15.54
N LEU A 31 -4.08 5.82 15.10
CA LEU A 31 -3.17 4.83 15.68
C LEU A 31 -2.73 5.22 17.10
N LYS A 32 -2.44 6.50 17.33
CA LYS A 32 -2.08 7.02 18.66
C LYS A 32 -3.22 6.88 19.67
N ASP A 33 -4.46 7.12 19.24
CA ASP A 33 -5.66 6.94 20.07
C ASP A 33 -5.87 5.47 20.49
N LYS A 34 -5.30 4.52 19.75
CA LYS A 34 -5.25 3.09 20.12
C LYS A 34 -4.04 2.72 21.00
N ASN A 35 -3.34 3.69 21.57
CA ASN A 35 -2.18 3.52 22.46
C ASN A 35 -1.01 2.72 21.85
N LEU A 36 -0.83 2.80 20.53
CA LEU A 36 0.35 2.23 19.86
C LEU A 36 1.60 3.07 20.14
N SER A 37 2.75 2.42 20.28
CA SER A 37 4.02 3.14 20.48
C SER A 37 4.41 3.96 19.24
N GLU A 38 5.12 5.07 19.44
CA GLU A 38 5.57 5.94 18.34
C GLU A 38 6.33 5.19 17.24
N LYS A 39 7.20 4.25 17.62
CA LYS A 39 7.91 3.37 16.68
C LYS A 39 6.96 2.55 15.82
N THR A 40 5.90 2.01 16.42
CA THR A 40 4.90 1.20 15.71
C THR A 40 4.04 2.07 14.80
N VAL A 41 3.66 3.26 15.28
CA VAL A 41 2.91 4.26 14.50
C VAL A 41 3.73 4.65 13.27
N SER A 42 4.98 5.04 13.44
CA SER A 42 5.88 5.43 12.35
C SER A 42 6.05 4.31 11.32
N ALA A 43 6.21 3.05 11.76
CA ALA A 43 6.28 1.91 10.84
C ALA A 43 5.00 1.72 10.03
N HIS A 44 3.82 1.85 10.65
CA HIS A 44 2.54 1.78 9.94
C HIS A 44 2.36 2.94 8.94
N ILE A 45 2.71 4.17 9.33
CA ILE A 45 2.65 5.33 8.44
C ILE A 45 3.56 5.13 7.23
N GLY A 46 4.82 4.74 7.43
CA GLY A 46 5.76 4.54 6.32
C GLY A 46 5.29 3.48 5.32
N ASN A 47 4.74 2.35 5.80
CA ASN A 47 4.20 1.31 4.93
C ASN A 47 2.98 1.80 4.13
N VAL A 48 2.05 2.52 4.77
CA VAL A 48 0.84 3.04 4.10
C VAL A 48 1.20 4.17 3.15
N GLU A 49 2.10 5.07 3.53
CA GLU A 49 2.61 6.13 2.68
C GLU A 49 3.24 5.56 1.42
N PHE A 50 4.08 4.53 1.56
CA PHE A 50 4.68 3.84 0.41
C PHE A 50 3.60 3.26 -0.51
N TYR A 51 2.57 2.63 0.04
CA TYR A 51 1.47 2.10 -0.76
C TYR A 51 0.70 3.20 -1.52
N VAL A 52 0.21 4.23 -0.81
CA VAL A 52 -0.69 5.23 -1.40
C VAL A 52 0.01 6.23 -2.30
N ASN A 53 1.30 6.51 -2.07
CA ASN A 53 2.05 7.48 -2.87
C ASN A 53 2.97 6.83 -3.91
N GLN A 54 3.41 5.59 -3.74
CA GLN A 54 4.29 4.93 -4.72
C GLN A 54 3.52 3.93 -5.57
N TYR A 55 2.77 3.00 -4.96
CA TYR A 55 2.10 1.95 -5.72
C TYR A 55 0.83 2.43 -6.41
N LEU A 56 -0.10 3.05 -5.66
CA LEU A 56 -1.39 3.50 -6.21
C LEU A 56 -1.28 4.63 -7.24
N LEU A 57 -0.11 5.27 -7.34
CA LEU A 57 0.19 6.34 -8.30
C LEU A 57 1.17 5.89 -9.39
N TYR A 58 1.59 4.62 -9.39
CA TYR A 58 2.67 4.13 -10.26
C TYR A 58 2.28 4.11 -11.74
N SER A 59 1.16 3.47 -12.06
CA SER A 59 0.68 3.32 -13.44
C SER A 59 -0.43 4.31 -13.76
N ASP A 60 -1.34 4.51 -12.82
CA ASP A 60 -2.49 5.41 -12.89
C ASP A 60 -2.68 6.10 -11.53
N ILE A 61 -3.47 7.17 -11.48
CA ILE A 61 -3.82 7.84 -10.22
C ILE A 61 -5.03 7.14 -9.60
N THR A 62 -4.78 6.20 -8.69
CA THR A 62 -5.83 5.53 -7.91
C THR A 62 -5.98 6.19 -6.54
N PRO A 63 -7.15 6.78 -6.21
CA PRO A 63 -7.40 7.31 -4.88
C PRO A 63 -7.31 6.22 -3.81
N ALA A 64 -6.77 6.57 -2.62
CA ALA A 64 -6.65 5.63 -1.51
C ALA A 64 -7.97 4.96 -1.12
N ALA A 65 -9.10 5.64 -1.31
CA ALA A 65 -10.46 5.11 -1.10
C ALA A 65 -10.76 3.83 -1.90
N HIS A 66 -10.18 3.70 -3.10
CA HIS A 66 -10.36 2.57 -4.00
C HIS A 66 -9.19 1.58 -3.96
N GLY A 67 -8.19 1.83 -3.11
CA GLY A 67 -6.95 1.05 -3.12
C GLY A 67 -7.06 -0.34 -2.49
N ALA A 68 -8.13 -0.66 -1.74
CA ALA A 68 -8.21 -1.91 -0.97
C ALA A 68 -8.10 -3.16 -1.85
N VAL A 69 -8.82 -3.14 -2.99
CA VAL A 69 -8.89 -4.24 -3.97
C VAL A 69 -7.62 -4.41 -4.81
N HIS A 70 -6.60 -3.58 -4.60
CA HIS A 70 -5.33 -3.64 -5.33
C HIS A 70 -4.20 -4.27 -4.53
N ILE A 71 -4.48 -4.81 -3.34
CA ILE A 71 -3.45 -5.30 -2.42
C ILE A 71 -2.70 -6.52 -2.94
N SER A 72 -3.37 -7.44 -3.65
CA SER A 72 -2.73 -8.63 -4.24
C SER A 72 -1.71 -8.25 -5.30
N GLY A 73 -2.03 -7.29 -6.17
CA GLY A 73 -1.08 -6.76 -7.16
C GLY A 73 0.13 -6.07 -6.52
N PHE A 74 -0.07 -5.44 -5.36
CA PHE A 74 1.02 -4.84 -4.60
C PHE A 74 1.90 -5.89 -3.94
N LEU A 75 1.37 -6.67 -3.00
CA LEU A 75 2.17 -7.58 -2.17
C LEU A 75 2.65 -8.81 -2.94
N GLY A 76 1.89 -9.26 -3.93
CA GLY A 76 2.19 -10.44 -4.73
C GLY A 76 3.06 -10.17 -5.96
N ALA A 77 3.23 -8.91 -6.39
CA ALA A 77 4.00 -8.62 -7.59
C ALA A 77 4.84 -7.34 -7.49
N TRP A 78 4.19 -6.17 -7.41
CA TRP A 78 4.90 -4.88 -7.53
C TRP A 78 5.90 -4.68 -6.39
N PHE A 79 5.50 -4.96 -5.15
CA PHE A 79 6.35 -4.82 -3.97
C PHE A 79 7.59 -5.71 -4.07
N ILE A 80 7.41 -6.98 -4.42
CA ILE A 80 8.49 -7.95 -4.59
C ILE A 80 9.49 -7.48 -5.65
N ARG A 81 8.99 -6.95 -6.77
CA ARG A 81 9.82 -6.59 -7.94
C ARG A 81 10.44 -5.20 -7.86
N LYS A 82 9.86 -4.28 -7.08
CA LYS A 82 10.21 -2.84 -7.08
C LYS A 82 10.75 -2.34 -5.76
N ALA A 83 10.41 -2.96 -4.63
CA ALA A 83 10.91 -2.54 -3.33
C ALA A 83 12.20 -3.29 -2.98
N LEU A 84 13.33 -2.59 -2.95
CA LEU A 84 14.64 -3.16 -2.58
C LEU A 84 14.69 -3.78 -1.17
N TRP A 85 13.72 -3.45 -0.33
CA TRP A 85 13.58 -3.96 1.03
C TRP A 85 12.49 -5.04 1.15
N ALA A 86 11.99 -5.56 0.02
CA ALA A 86 11.06 -6.68 0.00
C ALA A 86 11.71 -7.93 0.61
N ASN A 87 11.02 -8.48 1.61
CA ASN A 87 11.36 -9.73 2.26
C ASN A 87 10.11 -10.25 3.00
N LYS A 88 10.19 -11.46 3.55
CA LYS A 88 9.05 -12.11 4.23
C LYS A 88 8.50 -11.29 5.41
N SER A 89 9.34 -10.53 6.09
CA SER A 89 8.91 -9.69 7.23
C SER A 89 8.22 -8.44 6.72
N SER A 90 8.78 -7.76 5.72
CA SER A 90 8.19 -6.54 5.16
C SER A 90 6.86 -6.77 4.45
N ILE A 91 6.67 -7.89 3.74
CA ILE A 91 5.36 -8.24 3.16
C ILE A 91 4.28 -8.31 4.26
N ARG A 92 4.57 -9.02 5.36
CA ARG A 92 3.64 -9.14 6.49
C ARG A 92 3.40 -7.81 7.20
N ALA A 93 4.45 -6.99 7.36
CA ALA A 93 4.34 -5.67 7.96
C ALA A 93 3.46 -4.73 7.12
N ASN A 94 3.61 -4.75 5.78
CA ASN A 94 2.74 -4.01 4.88
C ASN A 94 1.29 -4.51 4.97
N ALA A 95 1.04 -5.82 4.89
CA ALA A 95 -0.29 -6.39 5.02
C ALA A 95 -0.98 -5.97 6.34
N ALA A 96 -0.26 -6.02 7.46
CA ALA A 96 -0.78 -5.59 8.76
C ALA A 96 -1.09 -4.08 8.80
N SER A 97 -0.23 -3.26 8.19
CA SER A 97 -0.42 -1.80 8.12
C SER A 97 -1.62 -1.44 7.25
N LEU A 98 -1.75 -2.07 6.08
CA LEU A 98 -2.86 -1.86 5.16
C LEU A 98 -4.20 -2.32 5.75
N LYS A 99 -4.23 -3.46 6.45
CA LYS A 99 -5.44 -3.88 7.17
C LYS A 99 -5.90 -2.83 8.18
N LYS A 100 -4.98 -2.23 8.95
CA LYS A 100 -5.31 -1.15 9.88
C LYS A 100 -5.77 0.12 9.16
N PHE A 101 -5.10 0.49 8.09
CA PHE A 101 -5.44 1.67 7.30
C PHE A 101 -6.85 1.56 6.72
N TYR A 102 -7.20 0.44 6.08
CA TYR A 102 -8.55 0.28 5.52
C TYR A 102 -9.62 0.07 6.59
N THR A 103 -9.28 -0.45 7.78
CA THR A 103 -10.18 -0.40 8.94
C THR A 103 -10.50 1.06 9.30
N PHE A 104 -9.47 1.91 9.40
CA PHE A 104 -9.65 3.35 9.63
C PHE A 104 -10.47 4.02 8.51
N MET A 105 -10.24 3.67 7.23
CA MET A 105 -10.99 4.24 6.10
C MET A 105 -12.48 3.89 6.16
N VAL A 106 -12.83 2.64 6.54
CA VAL A 106 -14.22 2.22 6.75
C VAL A 106 -14.85 2.96 7.93
N GLU A 107 -14.15 3.08 9.06
CA GLU A 107 -14.64 3.84 10.23
C GLU A 107 -14.91 5.32 9.90
N ARG A 108 -14.23 5.88 8.90
CA ARG A 108 -14.43 7.25 8.39
C ARG A 108 -15.45 7.35 7.25
N GLY A 109 -16.01 6.23 6.79
CA GLY A 109 -16.94 6.20 5.64
C GLY A 109 -16.28 6.51 4.30
N LEU A 110 -14.96 6.34 4.19
CA LEU A 110 -14.19 6.66 2.98
C LEU A 110 -14.02 5.47 2.03
N THR A 111 -14.18 4.25 2.53
CA THR A 111 -14.12 2.99 1.78
C THR A 111 -15.25 2.08 2.27
N SER A 112 -15.72 1.16 1.43
CA SER A 112 -16.79 0.23 1.79
C SER A 112 -16.30 -0.89 2.72
N PRO A 113 -17.15 -1.40 3.64
CA PRO A 113 -16.84 -2.61 4.41
C PRO A 113 -16.55 -3.83 3.54
N GLU A 114 -17.18 -3.93 2.37
CA GLU A 114 -16.99 -4.99 1.39
C GLU A 114 -15.55 -4.99 0.85
N ASP A 115 -15.04 -3.83 0.47
CA ASP A 115 -13.65 -3.67 0.01
C ASP A 115 -12.63 -4.04 1.11
N LEU A 116 -12.92 -3.71 2.36
CA LEU A 116 -12.10 -4.15 3.49
C LEU A 116 -12.16 -5.67 3.68
N ALA A 117 -13.32 -6.29 3.48
CA ALA A 117 -13.47 -7.75 3.57
C ALA A 117 -12.66 -8.46 2.47
N ILE A 118 -12.72 -7.96 1.23
CA ILE A 118 -11.91 -8.45 0.11
C ILE A 118 -10.42 -8.36 0.46
N LEU A 119 -9.94 -7.19 0.91
CA LEU A 119 -8.55 -7.03 1.31
C LEU A 119 -8.11 -8.02 2.39
N GLN A 120 -8.99 -8.30 3.37
CA GLN A 120 -8.69 -9.24 4.45
C GLN A 120 -8.65 -10.69 3.96
N GLU A 121 -9.51 -11.04 3.01
CA GLU A 121 -9.53 -12.34 2.34
C GLU A 121 -8.28 -12.54 1.48
N ASP A 122 -7.92 -11.58 0.63
CA ASP A 122 -6.70 -11.61 -0.19
C ASP A 122 -5.45 -11.82 0.67
N ILE A 123 -5.32 -11.08 1.78
CA ILE A 123 -4.22 -11.26 2.74
C ILE A 123 -4.20 -12.68 3.32
N ARG A 124 -5.36 -13.29 3.56
CA ARG A 124 -5.43 -14.62 4.18
C ARG A 124 -5.10 -15.72 3.19
N GLU A 125 -5.70 -15.67 2.00
CA GLU A 125 -5.62 -16.74 1.01
C GLU A 125 -4.33 -16.68 0.18
N GLU A 126 -3.85 -15.48 -0.16
CA GLU A 126 -2.73 -15.34 -1.10
C GLU A 126 -1.36 -15.21 -0.44
N MET A 127 -1.29 -15.00 0.88
CA MET A 127 -0.01 -14.89 1.60
C MET A 127 0.98 -16.03 1.29
N PRO A 128 0.57 -17.32 1.21
CA PRO A 128 1.49 -18.39 0.83
C PRO A 128 2.07 -18.20 -0.57
N GLU A 129 1.28 -17.73 -1.53
CA GLU A 129 1.70 -17.48 -2.92
C GLU A 129 2.63 -16.27 -3.00
N TRP A 130 2.33 -15.17 -2.31
CA TRP A 130 3.24 -14.02 -2.24
C TRP A 130 4.62 -14.42 -1.69
N MET A 131 4.63 -15.30 -0.68
CA MET A 131 5.88 -15.83 -0.11
C MET A 131 6.61 -16.75 -1.09
N ALA A 132 5.88 -17.48 -1.95
CA ALA A 132 6.46 -18.33 -2.99
C ALA A 132 7.05 -17.48 -4.13
N GLU A 133 6.35 -16.44 -4.56
CA GLU A 133 6.81 -15.51 -5.59
C GLU A 133 8.07 -14.77 -5.13
N LEU A 134 8.12 -14.30 -3.88
CA LEU A 134 9.34 -13.70 -3.33
C LEU A 134 10.54 -14.67 -3.43
N ARG A 135 10.35 -15.95 -3.09
CA ARG A 135 11.43 -16.95 -3.19
C ARG A 135 11.86 -17.17 -4.63
N ARG A 136 10.91 -17.21 -5.58
CA ARG A 136 11.22 -17.35 -7.01
C ARG A 136 12.02 -16.15 -7.51
N PHE A 137 11.61 -14.94 -7.13
CA PHE A 137 12.30 -13.71 -7.50
C PHE A 137 13.73 -13.67 -6.95
N ASP A 138 13.91 -13.97 -5.66
CA ASP A 138 15.25 -14.01 -5.04
C ASP A 138 16.14 -15.03 -5.76
N ASN A 139 15.64 -16.25 -6.01
CA ASN A 139 16.40 -17.30 -6.70
C ASN A 139 16.80 -16.91 -8.14
N LEU A 140 15.90 -16.26 -8.88
CA LEU A 140 16.18 -15.78 -10.24
C LEU A 140 17.26 -14.70 -10.22
N ALA A 141 17.17 -13.74 -9.29
CA ALA A 141 18.17 -12.70 -9.14
C ALA A 141 19.56 -13.29 -8.86
N TYR A 142 19.66 -14.34 -8.05
CA TYR A 142 20.93 -15.04 -7.82
C TYR A 142 21.45 -15.75 -9.07
N SER A 143 20.58 -16.38 -9.86
CA SER A 143 21.00 -17.07 -11.10
C SER A 143 21.48 -16.15 -12.22
N GLU A 144 21.05 -14.88 -12.22
CA GLU A 144 21.48 -13.88 -13.21
C GLU A 144 22.80 -13.18 -12.82
N MET A 145 23.31 -13.41 -11.61
CA MET A 145 24.57 -12.85 -11.10
C MET A 145 25.76 -13.81 -11.24
N GLU A 146 25.53 -15.06 -11.65
CA GLU A 146 26.56 -16.08 -11.96
C GLU A 146 26.89 -16.09 -13.46
#